data_AF-Q8KLV1-F1
#
_entry.id   AF-Q8KLV1-F1
#
_cell.length_a   1.000
_cell.length_b   1.000
_cell.length_c   1.000
_cell.angle_alpha   90.00
_cell.angle_beta   90.00
_cell.angle_gamma   90.00
#
_symmetry.space_group_name_H-M   'P 1'
#
loop_
_entity.id
_entity.type
_entity.pdbx_description
1 polymer ?
#
loop_
_entity_poly.entity_id
_entity_poly.type
_entity_poly.pdbx_seq_one_letter_code
_entity_poly.pdbx_strand_id
1 'polypeptide(L)'
;KRQGLYRFSLLEDYLVNKRKEIDEWNAKLAERGQDPVNTRRVTNLGTFRAYVERYLRAHPGVHQNMTLMVRQLSPTAMACRWRSTASPNTVAWTQYEAIQSDIFDHLLAILPEFGLRVFQHPSGGDMRDMA
;
A
#
# COMPACT_ATOMS: atom_id res chain seq x y z
N LYS A 1 -1.23 15.39 8.98
CA LYS A 1 -1.35 14.24 8.05
C LYS A 1 -0.53 13.00 8.45
N ARG A 2 0.78 13.09 8.77
CA ARG A 2 1.57 11.89 9.21
C ARG A 2 1.16 11.28 10.57
N GLN A 3 0.63 12.08 11.50
CA GLN A 3 0.23 11.59 12.82
C GLN A 3 -0.96 10.61 12.78
N GLY A 4 -1.81 10.65 11.74
CA GLY A 4 -2.95 9.73 11.61
C GLY A 4 -2.53 8.28 11.32
N LEU A 5 -1.37 8.08 10.69
CA LEU A 5 -0.87 6.74 10.31
C LEU A 5 -0.41 5.89 11.50
N TYR A 6 -0.10 6.53 12.63
CA TYR A 6 0.22 5.84 13.89
C TYR A 6 -1.02 5.24 14.57
N ARG A 7 -2.24 5.54 14.09
CA ARG A 7 -3.48 4.91 14.57
C ARG A 7 -3.62 3.47 14.08
N PHE A 8 -2.89 3.08 13.05
CA PHE A 8 -2.88 1.71 12.56
C PHE A 8 -1.90 0.88 13.38
N SER A 9 -2.41 0.01 14.25
CA SER A 9 -1.61 -0.93 15.05
C SER A 9 -0.65 -1.75 14.18
N LEU A 10 -1.07 -2.13 12.97
CA LEU A 10 -0.24 -2.86 12.02
C LEU A 10 0.95 -2.06 11.46
N LEU A 11 0.98 -0.74 11.59
CA LEU A 11 2.04 0.12 11.02
C LEU A 11 2.98 0.70 12.05
N GLU A 12 2.68 0.62 13.34
CA GLU A 12 3.46 1.29 14.39
C GLU A 12 4.94 0.88 14.33
N ASP A 13 5.22 -0.41 14.45
CA ASP A 13 6.59 -0.94 14.34
C ASP A 13 7.21 -0.68 12.97
N TYR A 14 6.40 -0.68 11.90
CA TYR A 14 6.91 -0.39 10.55
C TYR A 14 7.42 1.04 10.46
N LEU A 15 6.63 2.00 10.92
CA LEU A 15 6.94 3.42 10.80
C LEU A 15 8.14 3.79 11.66
N VAL A 16 8.25 3.22 12.86
CA VAL A 16 9.42 3.40 13.75
C VAL A 16 10.68 2.86 13.09
N ASN A 17 10.67 1.61 12.65
CA ASN A 17 11.83 0.99 12.01
C ASN A 17 12.20 1.69 10.69
N LYS A 18 11.20 2.07 9.89
CA LYS A 18 11.44 2.73 8.61
C LYS A 18 12.00 4.14 8.77
N ARG A 19 11.59 4.85 9.82
CA ARG A 19 12.17 6.15 10.20
C ARG A 19 13.65 5.98 10.52
N LYS A 20 13.97 5.04 11.42
CA LYS A 20 15.35 4.76 11.83
C LYS A 20 16.26 4.42 10.64
N GLU A 21 15.81 3.52 9.76
CA GLU A 21 16.54 3.15 8.53
C GLU A 21 16.82 4.36 7.63
N ILE A 22 15.84 5.24 7.46
CA ILE A 22 15.97 6.43 6.61
C ILE A 22 16.91 7.45 7.23
N ASP A 23 16.81 7.66 8.55
CA ASP A 23 17.64 8.62 9.26
C ASP A 23 19.11 8.15 9.27
N GLU A 24 19.37 6.86 9.48
CA GLU A 24 20.71 6.24 9.35
C GLU A 24 21.27 6.37 7.92
N TRP A 25 20.46 6.17 6.89
CA TRP A 25 20.87 6.34 5.50
C TRP A 25 21.23 7.80 5.21
N ASN A 26 20.38 8.73 5.63
CA ASN A 26 20.56 10.16 5.38
C ASN A 26 21.77 10.72 6.14
N ALA A 27 22.05 10.22 7.35
CA ALA A 27 23.26 10.57 8.10
C ALA A 27 24.53 10.16 7.35
N LYS A 28 24.59 8.90 6.89
CA LYS A 28 25.72 8.40 6.06
C LYS A 28 25.86 9.15 4.75
N LEU A 29 24.75 9.62 4.17
CA LEU A 29 24.76 10.43 2.96
C LEU A 29 25.39 11.81 3.21
N ALA A 30 25.03 12.46 4.32
CA ALA A 30 25.58 13.75 4.74
C ALA A 30 27.09 13.66 5.02
N GLU A 31 27.55 12.60 5.67
CA GLU A 31 28.98 12.33 5.90
C GLU A 31 29.79 12.21 4.60
N ARG A 32 29.16 11.76 3.51
CA ARG A 32 29.78 11.65 2.19
C ARG A 32 29.75 12.95 1.38
N GLY A 33 29.18 14.03 1.94
CA GLY A 33 29.06 15.33 1.26
C GLY A 33 28.19 15.29 0.01
N GLN A 34 27.30 14.30 -0.12
CA GLN A 34 26.45 14.16 -1.29
C GLN A 34 25.22 15.09 -1.21
N ASP A 35 24.70 15.45 -2.39
CA ASP A 35 23.58 16.38 -2.52
C ASP A 35 22.33 15.91 -1.73
N PRO A 36 21.68 16.79 -0.93
CA PRO A 36 20.44 16.51 -0.21
C PRO A 36 19.29 15.94 -1.05
N VAL A 37 19.31 16.10 -2.38
CA VAL A 37 18.35 15.48 -3.30
C VAL A 37 18.33 13.95 -3.19
N ASN A 38 19.44 13.34 -2.78
CA ASN A 38 19.58 11.88 -2.64
C ASN A 38 19.05 11.33 -1.30
N THR A 39 18.44 12.20 -0.47
CA THR A 39 17.84 11.78 0.80
C THR A 39 16.64 10.87 0.57
N ARG A 40 16.55 9.80 1.34
CA ARG A 40 15.38 8.91 1.32
C ARG A 40 14.26 9.52 2.14
N ARG A 41 13.02 9.30 1.70
CA ARG A 41 11.80 9.80 2.34
C ARG A 41 10.73 8.73 2.39
N VAL A 42 9.93 8.75 3.45
CA VAL A 42 8.71 7.94 3.54
C VAL A 42 7.66 8.54 2.60
N THR A 43 7.11 7.70 1.72
CA THR A 43 6.03 8.07 0.79
C THR A 43 4.73 7.40 1.21
N ASN A 44 3.60 8.06 0.96
CA ASN A 44 2.28 7.51 1.27
C ASN A 44 2.03 6.17 0.56
N LEU A 45 2.47 6.05 -0.69
CA LEU A 45 2.36 4.81 -1.47
C LEU A 45 3.21 3.68 -0.87
N GLY A 46 4.44 3.99 -0.43
CA GLY A 46 5.30 3.02 0.23
C GLY A 46 4.72 2.55 1.57
N THR A 47 4.14 3.46 2.35
CA THR A 47 3.46 3.12 3.61
C THR A 47 2.20 2.29 3.37
N PHE A 48 1.38 2.64 2.38
CA PHE A 48 0.20 1.87 2.02
C PHE A 48 0.57 0.44 1.59
N ARG A 49 1.62 0.28 0.77
CA ARG A 49 2.11 -1.05 0.38
C ARG A 49 2.53 -1.89 1.59
N ALA A 50 3.25 -1.30 2.54
CA ALA A 50 3.64 -1.99 3.77
C ALA A 50 2.42 -2.35 4.64
N TYR A 51 1.40 -1.48 4.69
CA TYR A 51 0.13 -1.78 5.34
C TYR A 51 -0.54 -3.00 4.72
N VAL A 52 -0.71 -3.01 3.39
CA VAL A 52 -1.36 -4.11 2.66
C VAL A 52 -0.64 -5.43 2.91
N GLU A 53 0.71 -5.43 2.86
CA GLU A 53 1.48 -6.65 3.11
C GLU A 53 1.23 -7.19 4.53
N ARG A 54 1.28 -6.32 5.54
CA ARG A 54 1.03 -6.72 6.94
C ARG A 54 -0.41 -7.14 7.18
N TYR A 55 -1.38 -6.47 6.56
CA TYR A 55 -2.79 -6.83 6.62
C TYR A 55 -3.00 -8.25 6.06
N LEU A 56 -2.46 -8.54 4.87
CA LEU A 56 -2.55 -9.87 4.27
C LEU A 56 -1.84 -10.94 5.11
N ARG A 57 -0.72 -10.62 5.77
CA ARG A 57 -0.02 -11.54 6.68
C ARG A 57 -0.78 -11.82 7.98
N ALA A 58 -1.60 -10.89 8.44
CA ALA A 58 -2.46 -11.08 9.60
C ALA A 58 -3.82 -11.68 9.23
N HIS A 59 -4.16 -11.77 7.94
CA HIS A 59 -5.49 -12.18 7.50
C HIS A 59 -5.68 -13.70 7.63
N PRO A 60 -6.70 -14.18 8.36
CA PRO A 60 -6.90 -15.62 8.63
C PRO A 60 -7.29 -16.41 7.36
N GLY A 61 -7.90 -15.77 6.38
CA GLY A 61 -8.24 -16.37 5.07
C GLY A 61 -7.08 -16.48 4.08
N VAL A 62 -5.88 -15.99 4.43
CA VAL A 62 -4.70 -16.03 3.56
C VAL A 62 -3.74 -17.14 4.00
N HIS A 63 -3.25 -17.91 3.03
CA HIS A 63 -2.34 -19.01 3.27
C HIS A 63 -0.92 -18.49 3.54
N GLN A 64 -0.54 -18.42 4.83
CA GLN A 64 0.71 -17.79 5.28
C GLN A 64 1.98 -18.54 4.86
N ASN A 65 1.89 -19.84 4.61
CA ASN A 65 3.02 -20.68 4.18
C ASN A 65 3.32 -20.60 2.66
N MET A 66 2.60 -19.75 1.92
CA MET A 66 2.82 -19.53 0.49
C MET A 66 3.38 -18.13 0.22
N THR A 67 3.89 -17.92 -0.99
CA THR A 67 4.43 -16.63 -1.41
C THR A 67 3.35 -15.55 -1.39
N LEU A 68 3.52 -14.57 -0.51
CA LEU A 68 2.71 -13.35 -0.43
C LEU A 68 3.53 -12.19 -0.99
N MET A 69 3.01 -11.53 -2.03
CA MET A 69 3.71 -10.44 -2.70
C MET A 69 2.77 -9.27 -2.96
N VAL A 70 3.15 -8.08 -2.50
CA VAL A 70 2.47 -6.82 -2.87
C VAL A 70 3.44 -5.98 -3.69
N ARG A 71 3.17 -5.85 -4.99
CA ARG A 71 4.06 -5.14 -5.91
C ARG A 71 3.36 -3.97 -6.61
N GLN A 72 4.15 -2.95 -6.89
CA GLN A 72 3.76 -1.87 -7.78
C GLN A 72 3.97 -2.34 -9.22
N LEU A 73 2.98 -2.11 -10.09
CA LEU A 73 3.09 -2.33 -11.52
C LEU A 73 3.59 -1.05 -12.20
N SER A 74 4.12 -1.18 -13.41
CA SER A 74 4.55 -0.02 -14.19
C SER A 74 3.42 1.02 -14.26
N PRO A 75 3.72 2.29 -13.99
CA PRO A 75 2.72 3.35 -14.04
C PRO A 75 2.15 3.45 -15.46
N THR A 76 0.86 3.75 -15.56
CA THR A 76 0.23 4.10 -16.84
C THR A 76 0.02 5.59 -16.94
N ALA A 77 -0.38 6.05 -18.13
CA ALA A 77 -0.80 7.42 -18.39
C ALA A 77 -1.93 7.91 -17.44
N MET A 78 -2.64 7.00 -16.79
CA MET A 78 -3.81 7.34 -15.96
C MET A 78 -3.55 7.21 -14.46
N ALA A 79 -2.75 6.23 -14.02
CA ALA A 79 -2.41 6.04 -12.62
C ALA A 79 -1.25 5.05 -12.39
N CYS A 80 -0.67 5.11 -11.20
CA CYS A 80 0.16 4.03 -10.69
C CYS A 80 -0.70 2.79 -10.39
N ARG A 81 -0.41 1.66 -11.05
CA ARG A 81 -1.11 0.39 -10.82
C ARG A 81 -0.42 -0.41 -9.71
N TRP A 82 -1.18 -1.19 -8.96
CA TRP A 82 -0.67 -2.10 -7.94
C TRP A 82 -1.24 -3.51 -8.16
N ARG A 83 -0.49 -4.53 -7.73
CA ARG A 83 -0.93 -5.94 -7.74
C ARG A 83 -0.52 -6.59 -6.42
N SER A 84 -1.48 -7.15 -5.69
CA SER A 84 -1.23 -8.13 -4.64
C SER A 84 -1.44 -9.54 -5.17
N THR A 85 -0.55 -10.45 -4.81
CA THR A 85 -0.70 -11.89 -4.98
C THR A 85 -0.64 -12.51 -3.59
N ALA A 86 -1.73 -13.18 -3.20
CA ALA A 86 -1.82 -13.96 -1.97
C ALA A 86 -2.62 -15.22 -2.27
N SER A 87 -2.10 -16.39 -1.89
CA SER A 87 -2.83 -17.64 -2.05
C SER A 87 -3.89 -17.76 -0.96
N PRO A 88 -5.16 -18.05 -1.30
CA PRO A 88 -6.18 -18.35 -0.29
C PRO A 88 -5.87 -19.65 0.43
N ASN A 89 -6.36 -19.79 1.66
CA ASN A 89 -6.28 -21.06 2.40
C ASN A 89 -7.37 -22.07 2.03
N THR A 90 -8.19 -21.76 1.02
CA THR A 90 -9.33 -22.56 0.58
C THR A 90 -9.24 -22.86 -0.92
N VAL A 91 -9.74 -24.02 -1.31
CA VAL A 91 -9.92 -24.45 -2.71
C VAL A 91 -11.36 -24.21 -3.21
N ALA A 92 -12.28 -23.80 -2.32
CA ALA A 92 -13.66 -23.52 -2.68
C ALA A 92 -13.76 -22.15 -3.36
N TRP A 93 -14.23 -22.13 -4.61
CA TRP A 93 -14.30 -20.91 -5.43
C TRP A 93 -15.10 -19.77 -4.78
N THR A 94 -16.27 -20.07 -4.22
CA THR A 94 -17.13 -19.07 -3.56
C THR A 94 -16.45 -18.43 -2.35
N GLN A 95 -15.71 -19.22 -1.57
CA GLN A 95 -14.98 -18.70 -0.40
C GLN A 95 -13.75 -17.90 -0.84
N TYR A 96 -13.08 -18.33 -1.92
CA TYR A 96 -11.99 -17.58 -2.51
C TYR A 96 -12.43 -16.17 -2.96
N GLU A 97 -13.55 -16.10 -3.69
CA GLU A 97 -14.09 -14.83 -4.18
C GLU A 97 -14.53 -13.91 -3.04
N ALA A 98 -15.20 -14.45 -2.01
CA ALA A 98 -15.58 -13.68 -0.83
C ALA A 98 -14.37 -13.09 -0.10
N ILE A 99 -13.32 -13.90 0.14
CA ILE A 99 -12.08 -13.45 0.78
C ILE A 99 -11.41 -12.35 -0.06
N GLN A 100 -11.37 -12.49 -1.38
CA GLN A 100 -10.80 -11.45 -2.25
C GLN A 100 -11.60 -10.15 -2.15
N SER A 101 -12.92 -10.20 -2.28
CA SER A 101 -13.79 -9.03 -2.23
C SER A 101 -13.67 -8.29 -0.89
N ASP A 102 -13.73 -8.99 0.24
CA ASP A 102 -13.59 -8.39 1.57
C ASP A 102 -12.24 -7.68 1.75
N ILE A 103 -11.16 -8.28 1.24
CA ILE A 103 -9.83 -7.67 1.26
C ILE A 103 -9.83 -6.39 0.41
N PHE A 104 -10.35 -6.44 -0.81
CA PHE A 104 -10.37 -5.27 -1.69
C PHE A 104 -11.25 -4.14 -1.13
N ASP A 105 -12.42 -4.45 -0.59
CA ASP A 105 -13.33 -3.47 0.00
C ASP A 105 -12.66 -2.74 1.17
N HIS A 106 -11.99 -3.48 2.07
CA HIS A 106 -11.22 -2.89 3.15
C HIS A 106 -10.08 -2.00 2.63
N LEU A 107 -9.33 -2.47 1.63
CA LEU A 107 -8.23 -1.70 1.04
C LEU A 107 -8.73 -0.43 0.36
N LEU A 108 -9.88 -0.46 -0.31
CA LEU A 108 -10.48 0.72 -0.94
C LEU A 108 -10.96 1.73 0.10
N ALA A 109 -11.60 1.25 1.18
CA ALA A 109 -12.10 2.09 2.27
C ALA A 109 -10.98 2.84 3.00
N ILE A 110 -9.80 2.23 3.15
CA ILE A 110 -8.70 2.80 3.92
C ILE A 110 -7.75 3.69 3.10
N LEU A 111 -7.81 3.66 1.76
CA LEU A 111 -6.96 4.50 0.87
C LEU A 111 -6.93 6.00 1.25
N PRO A 112 -8.07 6.65 1.56
CA PRO A 112 -8.09 8.07 1.91
C PRO A 112 -7.27 8.40 3.16
N GLU A 113 -7.13 7.48 4.11
CA GLU A 113 -6.32 7.66 5.32
C GLU A 113 -4.81 7.77 5.00
N PHE A 114 -4.38 7.16 3.90
CA PHE A 114 -3.04 7.31 3.35
C PHE A 114 -2.92 8.56 2.45
N GLY A 115 -3.98 9.33 2.28
CA GLY A 115 -4.05 10.43 1.31
C GLY A 115 -3.95 9.95 -0.14
N LEU A 116 -4.31 8.70 -0.40
CA LEU A 116 -4.41 8.10 -1.72
C LEU A 116 -5.87 8.14 -2.20
N ARG A 117 -6.06 8.11 -3.51
CA ARG A 117 -7.40 8.09 -4.13
C ARG A 117 -7.43 7.04 -5.23
N VAL A 118 -8.59 6.41 -5.39
CA VAL A 118 -8.86 5.51 -6.50
C VAL A 118 -9.01 6.36 -7.76
N PHE A 119 -8.34 5.95 -8.82
CA PHE A 119 -8.59 6.49 -10.15
C PHE A 119 -9.66 5.64 -10.83
N GLN A 120 -10.75 6.27 -11.25
CA GLN A 120 -11.75 5.67 -12.13
C GLN A 120 -11.74 6.43 -13.45
N HIS A 121 -11.73 5.69 -14.56
CA HIS A 121 -11.85 6.32 -15.88
C HIS A 121 -13.23 6.97 -15.96
N PRO A 122 -13.34 8.26 -16.32
CA PRO A 122 -14.65 8.87 -16.50
C PRO A 122 -15.43 8.11 -17.56
N SER A 123 -16.67 7.77 -17.23
CA SER A 123 -17.61 7.09 -18.12
C SER A 123 -18.44 8.11 -18.90
N GLY A 124 -19.18 7.65 -19.91
CA GLY A 124 -20.06 8.54 -20.70
C GLY A 124 -21.22 9.17 -19.91
N GLY A 125 -21.47 8.73 -18.66
CA GLY A 125 -22.37 9.40 -17.73
C GLY A 125 -21.70 10.61 -17.05
N ASP A 126 -20.46 10.43 -16.59
CA ASP A 126 -19.68 11.47 -15.91
C ASP A 126 -19.42 12.68 -16.81
N MET A 127 -19.26 12.46 -18.13
CA MET A 127 -19.08 13.57 -19.09
C MET A 127 -20.37 14.39 -19.33
N ARG A 128 -21.56 13.84 -19.04
CA ARG A 128 -22.83 14.57 -19.20
C ARG A 128 -23.08 15.52 -18.02
N ASP A 129 -22.62 15.17 -16.83
CA ASP A 129 -22.74 16.03 -15.63
C ASP A 129 -21.68 17.16 -15.61
N MET A 130 -20.73 17.15 -16.56
CA MET A 130 -19.73 18.20 -16.75
C MET A 130 -20.07 19.20 -17.88
N ALA A 131 -21.22 19.02 -18.56
CA ALA A 131 -21.70 19.89 -19.65
C ALA A 131 -22.83 20.80 -19.15
#